data_AF-A0A953SQ73-F1
#
_entry.id   AF-A0A953SQ73-F1
#
_cell.length_a   1.000
_cell.length_b   1.000
_cell.length_c   1.000
_cell.angle_alpha   90.00
_cell.angle_beta   90.00
_cell.angle_gamma   90.00
#
_symmetry.space_group_name_H-M   'P 1'
#
loop_
_entity.id
_entity.type
_entity.pdbx_description
1 polymer ?
#
loop_
_entity_poly.entity_id
_entity_poly.type
_entity_poly.pdbx_seq_one_letter_code
_entity_poly.pdbx_strand_id
1 'polypeptide(L)'
;MNKEVFHSRLFDRTISKKDKDFNSFLIAELLFRIQQLQNADCDCMDCCKELNKYIKYYEKTTGERVLTKKYTTLDWMGEIEGAVLSMEE
;
A
#
# COMPACT_ATOMS: atom_id res chain seq x y z
N MET A 1 0.77 -2.68 11.00
CA MET A 1 -0.47 -2.68 11.80
C MET A 1 -0.52 -3.99 12.56
N ASN A 2 -0.70 -3.94 13.89
CA ASN A 2 -0.77 -5.14 14.73
C ASN A 2 -2.17 -5.78 14.61
N LYS A 3 -2.22 -7.11 14.71
CA LYS A 3 -3.21 -7.99 14.04
C LYS A 3 -4.64 -8.05 14.63
N GLU A 4 -5.05 -7.09 15.46
CA GLU A 4 -6.37 -7.14 16.11
C GLU A 4 -7.14 -5.82 16.15
N VAL A 5 -6.44 -4.68 16.14
CA VAL A 5 -7.04 -3.34 16.14
C VAL A 5 -6.18 -2.37 15.35
N PHE A 6 -6.82 -1.40 14.71
CA PHE A 6 -6.14 -0.23 14.15
C PHE A 6 -7.01 1.02 14.29
N HIS A 7 -6.35 2.18 14.42
CA HIS A 7 -7.04 3.46 14.31
C HIS A 7 -7.10 3.87 12.84
N SER A 8 -8.31 4.05 12.33
CA SER A 8 -8.56 4.53 10.98
C SER A 8 -8.61 6.05 10.98
N ARG A 9 -7.78 6.68 10.14
CA ARG A 9 -7.87 8.12 9.87
C ARG A 9 -9.05 8.43 8.95
N LEU A 10 -9.38 7.51 8.04
CA LEU A 10 -10.50 7.67 7.11
C LEU A 10 -11.85 7.74 7.83
N PHE A 11 -12.04 6.93 8.88
CA PHE A 11 -13.30 6.82 9.62
C PHE A 11 -13.26 7.46 11.01
N ASP A 12 -12.12 8.06 11.39
CA ASP A 12 -11.86 8.68 12.70
C ASP A 12 -12.27 7.81 13.91
N ARG A 13 -11.94 6.51 13.85
CA ARG A 13 -12.28 5.56 14.91
C ARG A 13 -11.31 4.39 14.97
N THR A 14 -11.31 3.71 16.11
CA THR A 14 -10.64 2.41 16.26
C THR A 14 -11.52 1.30 15.70
N ILE A 15 -10.91 0.42 14.91
CA ILE A 15 -11.55 -0.70 14.23
C ILE A 15 -10.88 -1.98 14.71
N SER A 16 -11.68 -2.96 15.10
CA SER A 16 -11.24 -4.21 15.71
C SER A 16 -11.56 -5.40 14.82
N LYS A 17 -10.82 -6.49 14.95
CA LYS A 17 -11.09 -7.73 14.21
C LYS A 17 -12.45 -8.37 14.54
N LYS A 18 -13.11 -7.91 15.60
CA LYS A 18 -14.48 -8.30 15.96
C LYS A 18 -15.54 -7.58 15.12
N ASP A 19 -15.18 -6.48 14.45
CA ASP A 19 -16.06 -5.80 13.52
C ASP A 19 -16.31 -6.70 12.30
N LYS A 20 -17.59 -6.91 11.95
CA LYS A 20 -18.00 -7.77 10.81
C LYS A 20 -17.34 -7.36 9.49
N ASP A 21 -17.05 -6.07 9.32
CA ASP A 21 -16.49 -5.48 8.10
C ASP A 21 -15.00 -5.13 8.28
N PHE A 22 -14.30 -5.73 9.24
CA PHE A 22 -12.91 -5.41 9.55
C PHE A 22 -12.00 -5.36 8.32
N ASN A 23 -12.09 -6.37 7.45
CA ASN A 23 -11.26 -6.44 6.23
C ASN A 23 -11.62 -5.31 5.25
N SER A 24 -12.89 -4.97 5.08
CA SER A 24 -13.31 -3.86 4.21
C SER A 24 -12.80 -2.52 4.75
N PHE A 25 -12.89 -2.31 6.07
CA PHE A 25 -12.32 -1.13 6.71
C PHE A 25 -10.80 -1.05 6.56
N LEU A 26 -10.12 -2.19 6.71
CA LEU A 26 -8.68 -2.28 6.55
C LEU A 26 -8.25 -1.93 5.12
N ILE A 27 -8.92 -2.50 4.13
CA ILE A 27 -8.67 -2.25 2.70
C ILE A 27 -8.90 -0.77 2.37
N ALA A 28 -10.02 -0.20 2.82
CA ALA A 28 -10.35 1.21 2.60
C ALA A 28 -9.30 2.16 3.21
N GLU A 29 -8.86 1.89 4.45
CA GLU A 29 -7.81 2.67 5.11
C GLU A 29 -6.47 2.56 4.37
N LEU A 30 -6.13 1.38 3.84
CA LEU A 30 -4.89 1.19 3.08
C LEU A 30 -4.91 1.97 1.77
N LEU A 31 -6.01 1.88 1.01
CA LEU A 31 -6.17 2.65 -0.23
C LEU A 31 -6.10 4.15 0.03
N PHE A 32 -6.74 4.62 1.11
CA PHE A 32 -6.69 6.03 1.51
C PHE A 32 -5.25 6.51 1.79
N ARG A 33 -4.46 5.75 2.55
CA ARG A 33 -3.06 6.10 2.86
C ARG A 33 -2.16 6.06 1.62
N ILE A 34 -2.35 5.06 0.76
CA ILE A 34 -1.63 4.94 -0.51
C ILE A 34 -1.91 6.18 -1.37
N GLN A 35 -3.19 6.55 -1.52
CA GLN A 35 -3.58 7.73 -2.29
C GLN A 35 -3.01 9.02 -1.69
N GLN A 36 -3.06 9.19 -0.37
CA GLN A 36 -2.47 10.36 0.30
C GLN A 36 -0.97 10.50 0.01
N LEU A 37 -0.22 9.40 0.11
CA LEU A 37 1.23 9.41 -0.14
C LEU A 37 1.58 9.58 -1.62
N GLN A 38 0.75 9.06 -2.53
CA GLN A 38 0.93 9.28 -3.97
C GLN A 38 0.67 10.74 -4.37
N ASN A 39 -0.33 11.37 -3.75
CA ASN A 39 -0.68 12.77 -3.98
C ASN A 39 0.18 13.75 -3.19
N ALA A 40 0.88 13.29 -2.16
CA ALA A 40 1.86 14.12 -1.47
C ALA A 40 3.00 14.46 -2.44
N ASP A 41 3.32 15.75 -2.54
CA ASP A 41 4.52 16.26 -3.21
C ASP A 41 5.76 16.02 -2.33
N CYS A 42 5.90 14.77 -1.87
CA CYS A 42 6.95 14.29 -0.99
C CYS A 42 7.58 13.05 -1.62
N ASP A 43 8.76 13.22 -2.20
CA ASP A 43 9.56 12.12 -2.74
C ASP A 43 10.72 11.74 -1.82
N CYS A 44 10.63 12.08 -0.53
CA CYS A 44 11.65 11.71 0.43
C CYS A 44 11.65 10.18 0.64
N MET A 45 12.81 9.63 0.97
CA MET A 45 12.99 8.19 1.15
C MET A 45 12.01 7.58 2.16
N ASP A 46 11.63 8.34 3.20
CA ASP A 46 10.70 7.88 4.22
C ASP A 46 9.26 7.81 3.70
N CYS A 47 8.81 8.81 2.93
CA CYS A 47 7.51 8.80 2.22
C CYS A 47 7.43 7.58 1.29
N CYS A 48 8.50 7.28 0.54
CA CYS A 48 8.57 6.12 -0.36
C CYS A 48 8.54 4.78 0.38
N LYS A 49 9.29 4.66 1.49
CA LYS A 49 9.28 3.46 2.33
C LYS A 49 7.91 3.22 2.94
N GLU A 50 7.26 4.27 3.41
CA GLU A 50 5.94 4.17 4.01
C GLU A 50 4.87 3.77 2.96
N LEU A 51 4.92 4.37 1.77
CA LEU A 51 4.06 4.00 0.65
C LEU A 51 4.22 2.51 0.28
N ASN A 52 5.46 2.06 0.09
CA ASN A 52 5.76 0.66 -0.21
C ASN A 52 5.27 -0.30 0.88
N LYS A 53 5.34 0.11 2.15
CA LYS A 53 4.83 -0.67 3.27
C LYS A 53 3.31 -0.85 3.19
N TYR A 54 2.56 0.19 2.86
CA TYR A 54 1.11 0.10 2.71
C TYR A 54 0.71 -0.71 1.48
N ILE A 55 1.41 -0.54 0.35
CA ILE A 55 1.20 -1.35 -0.86
C ILE A 55 1.40 -2.83 -0.55
N LYS A 56 2.57 -3.23 -0.03
CA LYS A 56 2.84 -4.64 0.31
C LYS A 56 1.81 -5.22 1.27
N TYR A 57 1.30 -4.40 2.18
CA TYR A 57 0.27 -4.84 3.12
C TYR A 57 -1.10 -4.98 2.46
N TYR A 58 -1.47 -4.11 1.53
CA TYR A 58 -2.65 -4.24 0.69
C TYR A 58 -2.57 -5.52 -0.15
N GLU A 59 -1.48 -5.72 -0.90
CA GLU A 59 -1.31 -6.88 -1.80
C GLU A 59 -1.37 -8.20 -1.02
N LYS A 60 -0.78 -8.23 0.18
CA LYS A 60 -0.88 -9.39 1.08
C LYS A 60 -2.30 -9.63 1.61
N THR A 61 -3.09 -8.58 1.75
CA THR A 61 -4.45 -8.65 2.31
C THR A 61 -5.49 -9.03 1.25
N THR A 62 -5.37 -8.49 0.04
CA THR A 62 -6.34 -8.68 -1.06
C THR A 62 -5.90 -9.75 -2.07
N GLY A 63 -4.61 -10.03 -2.18
CA GLY A 63 -4.04 -10.83 -3.27
C GLY A 63 -3.92 -10.08 -4.61
N GLU A 64 -4.29 -8.80 -4.63
CA GLU A 64 -4.26 -7.95 -5.83
C GLU A 64 -2.98 -7.12 -5.87
N ARG A 65 -2.38 -6.97 -7.05
CA ARG A 65 -1.21 -6.10 -7.25
C ARG A 65 -1.63 -4.65 -7.48
N VAL A 66 -0.95 -3.71 -6.82
CA VAL A 66 -1.19 -2.28 -7.03
C VAL A 66 -0.20 -1.75 -8.07
N LEU A 67 -0.69 -1.37 -9.24
CA LEU A 67 0.12 -0.66 -10.24
C LEU A 67 0.28 0.79 -9.79
N THR A 68 1.51 1.20 -9.46
CA THR A 68 1.80 2.60 -9.09
C THR A 68 2.71 3.25 -10.14
N LYS A 69 2.35 4.48 -10.55
CA LYS A 69 3.13 5.27 -11.53
C LYS A 69 4.33 5.99 -10.90
N LYS A 70 4.33 6.20 -9.58
CA LYS A 70 5.28 7.11 -8.91
C LYS A 70 6.66 6.48 -8.64
N TYR A 71 6.77 5.14 -8.61
CA TYR A 71 8.06 4.46 -8.40
C TYR A 71 8.14 3.13 -9.16
N THR A 72 8.77 3.18 -10.34
CA THR A 72 9.50 2.03 -10.92
C THR A 72 10.96 1.98 -10.47
N THR A 73 11.40 2.89 -9.60
CA THR A 73 12.79 2.95 -9.11
C THR A 73 12.91 2.33 -7.73
N LEU A 74 12.61 1.04 -7.65
CA LEU A 74 13.18 0.15 -6.62
C LEU A 74 13.64 -1.16 -7.25
N ASP A 75 14.42 -1.00 -8.33
CA ASP A 75 15.63 -1.79 -8.65
C ASP A 75 16.68 -1.81 -7.52
N TRP A 76 16.38 -1.24 -6.35
CA TRP A 76 17.40 -0.87 -5.36
C TRP A 76 17.61 -1.86 -4.23
N MET A 77 16.91 -3.01 -4.18
CA MET A 77 17.27 -4.10 -3.27
C MET A 77 16.79 -5.48 -3.77
N GLY A 78 17.52 -6.05 -4.74
CA GLY A 78 17.66 -7.50 -4.95
C GLY A 78 16.47 -8.26 -5.59
N GLU A 79 16.76 -8.96 -6.68
CA GLU A 79 15.97 -10.08 -7.24
C GLU A 79 14.63 -9.74 -7.94
N ILE A 80 14.69 -9.20 -9.17
CA ILE A 80 13.88 -9.74 -10.28
C ILE A 80 14.73 -9.71 -11.57
N GLU A 81 15.63 -10.68 -11.71
CA GLU A 81 15.86 -11.23 -13.05
C GLU A 81 14.51 -11.83 -13.50
N GLY A 82 13.91 -11.26 -14.56
CA GLY A 82 12.80 -11.90 -15.28
C GLY A 82 11.39 -11.38 -14.97
N ALA A 83 11.01 -10.28 -15.60
CA ALA A 83 9.65 -10.02 -16.11
C ALA A 83 9.73 -8.73 -16.95
N VAL A 84 10.22 -8.81 -18.19
CA VAL A 84 9.36 -8.93 -19.38
C VAL A 84 8.12 -8.05 -19.26
N LEU A 85 8.16 -6.88 -19.88
CA LEU A 85 7.36 -6.59 -21.07
C LEU A 85 7.86 -5.27 -21.67
N SER A 86 8.78 -5.42 -22.62
CA SER A 86 8.94 -4.49 -23.73
C SER A 86 7.59 -4.40 -24.45
N MET A 87 6.85 -3.33 -24.18
CA MET A 87 5.86 -2.79 -25.12
C MET A 87 6.58 -1.75 -25.96
N GLU A 88 7.15 -2.18 -27.09
CA GLU A 88 7.34 -1.33 -28.25
C GLU A 88 6.85 -2.10 -29.48
N GLU A 89 5.78 -1.53 -30.05
CA GLU A 89 5.19 -1.61 -31.41
C GLU A 89 5.10 -2.95 -32.17
#